data_AF-A0A6L7RYI2-F1
#
_entry.id   AF-A0A6L7RYI2-F1
#
_cell.length_a   1.000
_cell.length_b   1.000
_cell.length_c   1.000
_cell.angle_alpha   90.00
_cell.angle_beta   90.00
_cell.angle_gamma   90.00
#
_symmetry.space_group_name_H-M   'P 1'
#
loop_
_entity.id
_entity.type
_entity.pdbx_description
1 polymer ?
#
loop_
_entity_poly.entity_id
_entity_poly.type
_entity_poly.pdbx_seq_one_letter_code
_entity_poly.pdbx_strand_id
1 'polypeptide(L)'
;MAGERWHKDETILALHLYISNGRRYLKPELPEVTSHVAMLGSLGFPDRSADTISLKMKNFIWLDPGKSEKGLSHVGPHDAEIWKVYSASPDALKREVTRIKKAE
;
A
#
# COMPACT_ATOMS: atom_id res chain seq x y z
N MET A 1 21.42 6.22 -5.42
CA MET A 1 20.41 6.33 -4.34
C MET A 1 19.62 5.04 -4.34
N ALA A 2 19.88 4.15 -3.39
CA ALA A 2 19.10 2.92 -3.25
C ALA A 2 17.73 3.33 -2.71
N GLY A 3 16.69 3.27 -3.55
CA GLY A 3 15.33 3.46 -3.08
C GLY A 3 15.06 2.47 -1.95
N GLU A 4 14.59 2.98 -0.83
CA GLU A 4 14.30 2.18 0.37
C GLU A 4 13.45 0.98 -0.02
N ARG A 5 13.98 -0.23 0.21
CA ARG A 5 13.39 -1.46 -0.31
C ARG A 5 12.09 -1.75 0.46
N TRP A 6 10.95 -1.62 -0.22
CA TRP A 6 9.67 -2.01 0.35
C TRP A 6 9.62 -3.53 0.56
N HIS A 7 9.33 -3.94 1.79
CA HIS A 7 8.99 -5.31 2.13
C HIS A 7 7.61 -5.68 1.54
N LYS A 8 7.40 -6.98 1.36
CA LYS A 8 6.16 -7.52 0.80
C LYS A 8 4.96 -7.20 1.66
N ASP A 9 5.09 -7.43 2.97
CA ASP A 9 3.98 -7.31 3.91
C ASP A 9 3.48 -5.86 4.03
N GLU A 10 4.38 -4.89 4.15
CA GLU A 10 4.00 -3.48 4.16
C GLU A 10 3.42 -2.99 2.82
N THR A 11 3.84 -3.59 1.70
CA THR A 11 3.25 -3.28 0.40
C THR A 11 1.82 -3.83 0.30
N ILE A 12 1.57 -5.04 0.83
CA ILE A 12 0.22 -5.63 0.93
C ILE A 12 -0.67 -4.80 1.85
N LEU A 13 -0.15 -4.34 3.00
CA LEU A 13 -0.86 -3.46 3.91
C LEU A 13 -1.23 -2.13 3.24
N ALA A 14 -0.29 -1.51 2.51
CA ALA A 14 -0.54 -0.27 1.76
C ALA A 14 -1.58 -0.47 0.64
N LEU A 15 -1.55 -1.61 -0.07
CA LEU A 15 -2.56 -1.95 -1.07
C LEU A 15 -3.95 -2.09 -0.42
N HIS A 16 -4.03 -2.74 0.73
CA HIS A 16 -5.27 -2.86 1.49
C HIS A 16 -5.81 -1.49 1.90
N LEU A 17 -4.95 -0.58 2.37
CA LEU A 17 -5.36 0.79 2.68
C LEU A 17 -5.97 1.48 1.45
N TYR A 18 -5.34 1.36 0.27
CA TYR A 18 -5.86 1.92 -0.98
C TYR A 18 -7.23 1.33 -1.38
N ILE A 19 -7.36 0.00 -1.41
CA ILE A 19 -8.59 -0.66 -1.86
C ILE A 19 -9.74 -0.43 -0.88
N SER A 20 -9.49 -0.56 0.43
CA SER A 20 -10.51 -0.36 1.48
C SER A 20 -11.07 1.05 1.53
N ASN A 21 -10.32 2.04 1.03
CA ASN A 21 -10.75 3.43 0.93
C ASN A 21 -11.38 3.78 -0.43
N GLY A 22 -11.87 2.79 -1.17
CA GLY A 22 -12.55 3.02 -2.45
C GLY A 22 -11.57 3.37 -3.58
N ARG A 23 -10.33 2.89 -3.49
CA ARG A 23 -9.29 3.08 -4.52
C ARG A 23 -9.01 4.56 -4.80
N ARG A 24 -9.02 5.41 -3.76
CA ARG A 24 -8.75 6.85 -3.89
C ARG A 24 -7.37 7.19 -3.36
N TYR A 25 -6.79 8.26 -3.88
CA TYR A 25 -5.60 8.86 -3.28
C TYR A 25 -5.94 9.40 -1.88
N LEU A 26 -5.15 9.00 -0.88
CA LEU A 26 -5.22 9.58 0.46
C LEU A 26 -4.04 10.53 0.66
N LYS A 27 -4.36 11.75 1.08
CA LYS A 27 -3.32 12.74 1.43
C LYS A 27 -2.63 12.33 2.74
N PRO A 28 -1.33 12.67 2.92
CA PRO A 28 -0.56 12.32 4.11
C PRO A 28 -1.21 12.72 5.43
N GLU A 29 -1.96 13.82 5.44
CA GLU A 29 -2.57 14.38 6.66
C GLU A 29 -3.83 13.63 7.11
N LEU A 30 -4.36 12.71 6.30
CA LEU A 30 -5.59 12.01 6.61
C LEU A 30 -5.40 10.99 7.76
N PRO A 31 -6.36 10.90 8.70
CA PRO A 31 -6.29 9.96 9.83
C PRO A 31 -6.04 8.51 9.43
N GLU A 32 -6.55 8.08 8.28
CA GLU A 32 -6.37 6.74 7.76
C GLU A 32 -4.90 6.46 7.40
N VAL A 33 -4.18 7.47 6.89
CA VAL A 33 -2.75 7.35 6.54
C VAL A 33 -1.90 7.39 7.80
N THR A 34 -2.16 8.32 8.72
CA THR A 34 -1.40 8.43 9.96
C THR A 34 -1.59 7.20 10.86
N SER A 35 -2.82 6.67 10.96
CA SER A 35 -3.09 5.42 11.67
C SER A 35 -2.40 4.22 11.03
N HIS A 36 -2.29 4.22 9.70
CA HIS A 36 -1.57 3.17 8.98
C HIS A 36 -0.06 3.21 9.25
N VAL A 37 0.54 4.40 9.27
CA VAL A 37 1.95 4.59 9.63
C VAL A 37 2.22 4.09 11.05
N ALA A 38 1.37 4.46 12.02
CA ALA A 38 1.50 3.98 13.39
C ALA A 38 1.42 2.44 13.47
N MET A 39 0.49 1.82 12.72
CA MET A 39 0.38 0.37 12.63
C MET A 39 1.65 -0.27 12.04
N LEU A 40 2.22 0.31 10.97
CA LEU A 40 3.46 -0.19 10.37
C LEU A 40 4.64 -0.11 11.35
N GLY A 41 4.74 0.97 12.12
CA GLY A 41 5.74 1.10 13.18
C GLY A 41 5.64 -0.01 14.23
N SER A 42 4.41 -0.34 14.66
CA SER A 42 4.17 -1.45 15.60
C SER A 42 4.46 -2.83 15.02
N LEU A 43 4.48 -2.99 13.70
CA LEU A 43 4.77 -4.25 12.98
C LEU A 43 6.25 -4.36 12.55
N GLY A 44 7.14 -3.51 13.08
CA GLY A 44 8.56 -3.54 12.77
C GLY A 44 8.97 -2.82 11.48
N PHE A 45 8.12 -1.95 10.93
CA PHE A 45 8.44 -1.09 9.77
C PHE A 45 8.51 0.41 10.18
N PRO A 46 9.47 0.82 11.04
CA PRO A 46 9.48 2.16 11.65
C PRO A 46 9.82 3.30 10.68
N ASP A 47 10.47 3.01 9.56
CA ASP A 47 10.98 4.04 8.63
C ASP A 47 9.89 4.61 7.70
N ARG A 48 8.65 4.13 7.82
CA ARG A 48 7.54 4.59 6.98
C ARG A 48 6.95 5.89 7.49
N SER A 49 6.84 6.86 6.59
CA SER A 49 6.17 8.14 6.81
C SER A 49 4.88 8.24 6.01
N ALA A 50 4.00 9.16 6.40
CA ALA A 50 2.75 9.40 5.69
C ALA A 50 2.98 9.77 4.21
N ASP A 51 4.03 10.55 3.93
CA ASP A 51 4.45 10.88 2.56
C ASP A 51 4.84 9.64 1.75
N THR A 52 5.63 8.72 2.36
CA THR A 52 6.02 7.48 1.67
C THR A 52 4.81 6.60 1.35
N ILE A 53 3.80 6.57 2.23
CA ILE A 53 2.55 5.85 2.02
C ILE A 53 1.74 6.49 0.88
N SER A 54 1.60 7.81 0.88
CA SER A 54 0.91 8.53 -0.21
C SER A 54 1.63 8.37 -1.55
N LEU A 55 2.97 8.37 -1.57
CA LEU A 55 3.74 8.05 -2.79
C LEU A 55 3.47 6.62 -3.25
N LYS A 56 3.45 5.65 -2.33
CA LYS A 56 3.11 4.25 -2.63
C LYS A 56 1.72 4.13 -3.25
N MET A 57 0.74 4.88 -2.77
CA MET A 57 -0.60 4.90 -3.36
C MET A 57 -0.59 5.37 -4.81
N LYS A 58 0.27 6.32 -5.19
CA LYS A 58 0.39 6.75 -6.59
C LYS A 58 0.87 5.63 -7.51
N ASN A 59 1.63 4.66 -6.99
CA ASN A 59 1.98 3.45 -7.74
C ASN A 59 0.75 2.58 -7.98
N PHE A 60 -0.09 2.37 -6.97
CA PHE A 60 -1.33 1.59 -7.15
C PHE A 60 -2.34 2.27 -8.06
N ILE A 61 -2.44 3.61 -8.00
CA ILE A 61 -3.28 4.38 -8.92
C ILE A 61 -2.82 4.18 -10.37
N TRP A 62 -1.51 4.15 -10.62
CA TRP A 62 -0.97 3.86 -11.95
C TRP A 62 -1.34 2.45 -12.44
N LEU A 63 -1.37 1.48 -11.53
CA LEU A 63 -1.71 0.09 -11.84
C LEU A 63 -3.23 -0.15 -11.96
N ASP A 64 -4.07 0.77 -11.49
CA ASP A 64 -5.52 0.61 -11.48
C ASP A 64 -6.13 0.99 -12.84
N PRO A 65 -6.60 0.03 -13.66
CA PRO A 65 -7.21 0.32 -14.95
C PRO A 65 -8.52 1.13 -14.81
N GLY A 66 -9.12 1.17 -13.63
CA GLY A 66 -10.29 1.99 -13.33
C GLY A 66 -9.97 3.46 -13.05
N LYS A 67 -8.70 3.87 -13.08
CA LYS A 67 -8.28 5.26 -12.84
C LYS A 67 -7.77 5.91 -14.12
N SER A 68 -8.34 7.07 -14.40
CA SER A 68 -7.90 7.94 -15.50
C SER A 68 -6.69 8.81 -15.14
N GLU A 69 -6.31 8.83 -13.86
CA GLU A 69 -5.21 9.65 -13.34
C GLU A 69 -3.85 9.03 -13.70
N LYS A 70 -2.93 9.87 -14.19
CA LYS A 70 -1.53 9.46 -14.39
C LYS A 70 -0.86 9.33 -13.01
N GLY A 71 -0.87 8.13 -12.44
CA GLY A 71 0.01 7.77 -11.33
C GLY A 71 1.51 7.85 -11.72
N LEU A 72 2.40 7.37 -10.87
CA LEU A 72 3.83 7.37 -11.16
C LEU A 72 4.16 6.29 -12.21
N SER A 73 4.78 6.69 -13.32
CA SER A 73 5.11 5.80 -14.45
C SER A 73 6.18 4.74 -14.16
N HIS A 74 6.82 4.79 -12.98
CA HIS A 74 7.88 3.87 -12.54
C HIS A 74 7.42 3.03 -11.36
N VAL A 75 6.40 2.22 -11.58
CA VAL A 75 5.98 1.24 -10.58
C VAL A 75 6.99 0.11 -10.51
N GLY A 76 7.45 -0.21 -9.30
CA GLY A 76 8.38 -1.32 -9.08
C GLY A 76 7.75 -2.67 -9.44
N PRO A 77 8.54 -3.66 -9.90
CA PRO A 77 8.01 -4.97 -10.28
C PRO A 77 7.28 -5.68 -9.13
N HIS A 78 7.69 -5.42 -7.89
CA HIS A 78 7.07 -5.97 -6.69
C HIS A 78 5.64 -5.46 -6.46
N ASP A 79 5.41 -4.17 -6.71
CA ASP A 79 4.10 -3.53 -6.57
C ASP A 79 3.14 -4.07 -7.62
N ALA A 80 3.64 -4.27 -8.85
CA ALA A 80 2.88 -4.87 -9.94
C ALA A 80 2.50 -6.33 -9.65
N GLU A 81 3.39 -7.12 -9.05
CA GLU A 81 3.10 -8.50 -8.65
C GLU A 81 2.01 -8.55 -7.57
N ILE A 82 2.16 -7.78 -6.49
CA ILE A 82 1.18 -7.71 -5.40
C ILE A 82 -0.17 -7.22 -5.93
N TRP A 83 -0.18 -6.20 -6.79
CA TRP A 83 -1.38 -5.73 -7.44
C TRP A 83 -2.06 -6.84 -8.25
N LYS A 84 -1.32 -7.54 -9.10
CA LYS A 84 -1.86 -8.63 -9.93
C LYS A 84 -2.51 -9.73 -9.08
N VAL A 85 -1.93 -10.05 -7.92
CA VAL A 85 -2.43 -11.10 -7.03
C VAL A 85 -3.69 -10.65 -6.27
N TYR A 86 -3.70 -9.43 -5.74
CA TYR A 86 -4.69 -9.04 -4.74
C TYR A 86 -5.73 -8.01 -5.20
N SER A 87 -5.48 -7.24 -6.27
CA SER A 87 -6.36 -6.14 -6.69
C SER A 87 -7.78 -6.59 -7.08
N ALA A 88 -7.90 -7.79 -7.66
CA ALA A 88 -9.17 -8.39 -8.07
C ALA A 88 -9.80 -9.28 -6.99
N SER A 89 -9.17 -9.44 -5.82
CA SER A 89 -9.63 -10.35 -4.77
C SER A 89 -9.53 -9.73 -3.37
N PRO A 90 -10.48 -8.83 -3.02
CA PRO A 90 -10.50 -8.16 -1.71
C PRO A 90 -10.50 -9.15 -0.53
N ASP A 91 -11.16 -10.31 -0.66
CA ASP A 91 -11.16 -11.33 0.39
C ASP A 91 -9.79 -11.98 0.60
N ALA A 92 -9.05 -12.24 -0.50
CA ALA A 92 -7.70 -12.78 -0.42
C ALA A 92 -6.75 -11.76 0.23
N LEU A 93 -6.90 -10.48 -0.14
CA LEU A 93 -6.15 -9.39 0.46
C LEU A 93 -6.43 -9.26 1.96
N LYS A 94 -7.70 -9.31 2.37
CA LYS A 94 -8.10 -9.22 3.78
C LYS A 94 -7.57 -10.39 4.61
N ARG A 95 -7.59 -11.61 4.06
CA ARG A 95 -6.99 -12.79 4.71
C ARG A 95 -5.50 -12.60 4.94
N GLU A 96 -4.79 -12.10 3.93
CA GLU A 96 -3.36 -11.88 4.01
C GLU A 96 -2.99 -10.78 5.01
N VAL A 97 -3.72 -9.67 5.00
CA VAL A 97 -3.59 -8.60 6.02
C VAL A 97 -3.80 -9.14 7.43
N THR A 98 -4.79 -10.03 7.61
CA THR A 98 -5.05 -10.66 8.91
C THR A 98 -3.90 -11.56 9.33
N ARG A 99 -3.30 -12.29 8.39
CA ARG A 99 -2.12 -13.13 8.63
C ARG A 99 -0.92 -12.29 9.09
N ILE A 100 -0.63 -11.21 8.36
CA ILE A 100 0.47 -10.29 8.67
C ILE A 100 0.30 -9.70 10.08
N LYS A 101 -0.90 -9.20 10.41
CA LYS A 101 -1.19 -8.60 11.72
C LYS A 101 -1.18 -9.56 12.91
N LYS A 102 -1.23 -10.88 12.67
CA LYS A 102 -1.23 -11.93 13.70
C LYS A 102 0.12 -12.63 13.85
N ALA A 103 1.07 -12.33 12.97
CA ALA A 103 2.39 -12.95 12.99
C ALA A 103 3.34 -12.30 14.03
N GLU A 104 2.82 -11.34 14.81
CA GLU A 104 3.49 -10.60 15.89
C GLU A 104 2.85 -10.92 17.24
#